data_AF-A0A925RBD9-F1
#
_entry.id   AF-A0A925RBD9-F1
#
_cell.length_a   1.000
_cell.length_b   1.000
_cell.length_c   1.000
_cell.angle_alpha   90.00
_cell.angle_beta   90.00
_cell.angle_gamma   90.00
#
_symmetry.space_group_name_H-M   'P 1'
#
loop_
_entity.id
_entity.type
_entity.pdbx_description
1 polymer ?
#
loop_
_entity_poly.entity_id
_entity_poly.type
_entity_poly.pdbx_seq_one_letter_code
_entity_poly.pdbx_strand_id
1 'polypeptide(L)'
;MLVLLAISGSTLSATRAAEPLELRWVYLQQNLQVAENMPKIEAVLRTAAKSGYNGVVLADYKLNILDRVPDHYFKNAARFRELCRELKLEVIPTIAGFGYSSGILAHDPNLAEGLPARDVPFVVKAGRVV
;
A
#
# COMPACT_ATOMS: atom_id res chain seq x y z
N MET A 1 -18.72 -44.31 -54.82
CA MET A 1 -18.81 -42.86 -54.56
C MET A 1 -18.82 -42.67 -53.04
N LEU A 2 -17.67 -42.35 -52.45
CA LEU A 2 -17.49 -42.23 -50.99
C LEU A 2 -17.36 -40.74 -50.69
N VAL A 3 -18.31 -40.15 -49.96
CA VAL A 3 -18.26 -38.75 -49.53
C VAL A 3 -17.65 -38.73 -48.14
N LEU A 4 -16.39 -38.31 -48.02
CA LEU A 4 -15.78 -37.98 -46.73
C LEU A 4 -16.23 -36.57 -46.32
N LEU A 5 -17.06 -36.49 -45.28
CA LEU A 5 -17.38 -35.22 -44.62
C LEU A 5 -16.29 -34.93 -43.58
N ALA A 6 -15.34 -34.06 -43.92
CA ALA A 6 -14.35 -33.56 -42.97
C ALA A 6 -15.02 -32.50 -42.07
N ILE A 7 -15.32 -32.86 -40.83
CA ILE A 7 -15.76 -31.90 -39.81
C ILE A 7 -14.50 -31.24 -39.24
N SER A 8 -14.13 -30.08 -39.79
CA SER A 8 -13.12 -29.21 -39.19
C SER A 8 -13.69 -28.61 -37.90
N GLY A 9 -13.37 -29.24 -36.77
CA GLY A 9 -13.68 -28.71 -35.45
C GLY A 9 -12.80 -27.49 -35.13
N SER A 10 -13.26 -26.31 -35.51
CA SER A 10 -12.68 -25.05 -35.06
C SER A 10 -13.04 -24.84 -33.59
N THR A 11 -12.17 -25.24 -32.67
CA THR A 11 -12.28 -24.81 -31.27
C THR A 11 -12.02 -23.30 -31.22
N LEU A 12 -13.09 -22.50 -31.25
CA LEU A 12 -13.02 -21.09 -30.88
C LEU A 12 -12.67 -21.03 -29.40
N SER A 13 -11.37 -20.93 -29.09
CA SER A 13 -10.92 -20.53 -27.77
C SER A 13 -11.30 -19.06 -27.62
N ALA A 14 -12.42 -18.81 -26.95
CA ALA A 14 -12.80 -17.47 -26.55
C ALA A 14 -11.82 -17.00 -25.48
N THR A 15 -10.71 -16.39 -25.89
CA THR A 15 -9.86 -15.63 -24.98
C THR A 15 -10.71 -14.48 -24.47
N ARG A 16 -11.30 -14.63 -23.27
CA ARG A 16 -11.97 -13.52 -22.60
C ARG A 16 -10.91 -12.45 -22.37
N ALA A 17 -11.00 -11.34 -23.09
CA ALA A 17 -10.18 -10.17 -22.80
C ALA A 17 -10.39 -9.84 -21.32
N ALA A 18 -9.29 -9.75 -20.56
CA ALA A 18 -9.37 -9.38 -19.17
C ALA A 18 -10.12 -8.04 -19.07
N GLU A 19 -11.08 -7.95 -18.15
CA GLU A 19 -11.79 -6.71 -17.94
C GLU A 19 -10.77 -5.63 -17.55
N PRO A 20 -10.88 -4.40 -18.10
CA PRO A 20 -9.94 -3.34 -17.79
C PRO A 20 -9.89 -3.13 -16.28
N LEU A 21 -8.70 -3.21 -15.68
CA LEU A 21 -8.51 -2.90 -14.27
C LEU A 21 -8.85 -1.43 -14.06
N GLU A 22 -9.94 -1.11 -13.38
CA GLU A 22 -10.31 0.28 -13.09
C GLU A 22 -9.27 0.97 -12.18
N LEU A 23 -8.79 0.24 -11.17
CA LEU A 23 -7.77 0.70 -10.22
C LEU A 23 -6.42 0.12 -10.62
N ARG A 24 -5.53 1.00 -11.08
CA ARG A 24 -4.16 0.66 -11.50
C ARG A 24 -3.23 1.49 -10.64
N TRP A 25 -2.99 1.01 -9.43
CA TRP A 25 -2.24 1.75 -8.43
C TRP A 25 -0.83 1.20 -8.25
N VAL A 26 0.11 2.12 -8.04
CA VAL A 26 1.48 1.77 -7.64
C VAL A 26 1.63 1.93 -6.13
N TYR A 27 2.21 0.94 -5.47
CA TYR A 27 2.52 1.04 -4.04
C TYR A 27 3.87 1.73 -3.85
N LEU A 28 3.87 2.84 -3.12
CA LEU A 28 5.05 3.69 -2.91
C LEU A 28 5.34 3.81 -1.41
N GLN A 29 6.26 2.98 -0.93
CA GLN A 29 6.80 3.10 0.42
C GLN A 29 8.00 4.04 0.43
N GLN A 30 7.79 5.31 0.78
CA GLN A 30 8.83 6.35 0.76
C GLN A 30 8.67 7.31 1.94
N ASN A 31 9.79 7.84 2.42
CA ASN A 31 9.82 8.84 3.49
C ASN A 31 9.93 10.23 2.85
N LEU A 32 8.85 11.02 2.93
CA LEU A 32 8.83 12.36 2.34
C LEU A 32 9.64 13.39 3.16
N GLN A 33 10.08 13.05 4.37
CA GLN A 33 10.96 13.92 5.16
C GLN A 33 12.36 14.01 4.55
N VAL A 34 12.83 12.94 3.89
CA VAL A 34 14.16 12.87 3.28
C VAL A 34 14.11 13.46 1.87
N ALA A 35 14.68 14.65 1.70
CA ALA A 35 14.59 15.41 0.45
C ALA A 35 15.20 14.66 -0.75
N GLU A 36 16.23 13.86 -0.51
CA GLU A 36 16.96 13.05 -1.48
C GLU A 36 16.09 11.93 -2.08
N ASN A 37 14.97 11.57 -1.45
CA ASN A 37 14.02 10.62 -2.01
C ASN A 37 13.20 11.23 -3.16
N MET A 38 13.08 12.57 -3.25
CA MET A 38 12.18 13.23 -4.22
C MET A 38 12.50 12.89 -5.68
N PRO A 39 13.76 12.89 -6.15
CA PRO A 39 14.07 12.48 -7.53
C PRO A 39 13.68 11.03 -7.83
N LYS A 40 13.88 10.12 -6.87
CA LYS A 40 13.50 8.70 -7.02
C LYS A 40 11.97 8.54 -7.08
N ILE A 41 11.25 9.23 -6.20
CA ILE A 41 9.80 9.28 -6.20
C ILE A 41 9.29 9.77 -7.56
N GLU A 42 9.87 10.86 -8.08
CA GLU A 42 9.46 11.43 -9.36
C GLU A 42 9.67 10.45 -10.52
N ALA A 43 10.81 9.77 -10.58
CA ALA A 43 11.07 8.76 -11.60
C ALA A 43 10.03 7.63 -11.58
N VAL A 44 9.66 7.13 -10.38
CA VAL A 44 8.64 6.10 -10.21
C VAL A 44 7.27 6.60 -10.68
N LEU A 45 6.83 7.78 -10.23
CA LEU A 45 5.50 8.31 -10.57
C LEU A 45 5.38 8.60 -12.07
N ARG A 46 6.41 9.18 -12.69
CA ARG A 46 6.41 9.42 -14.14
C ARG A 46 6.37 8.12 -14.94
N THR A 47 7.04 7.07 -14.45
CA THR A 47 6.99 5.74 -15.07
C THR A 47 5.59 5.14 -14.92
N ALA A 48 5.02 5.18 -13.72
CA ALA A 48 3.67 4.70 -13.45
C ALA A 48 2.63 5.39 -14.36
N ALA A 49 2.67 6.72 -14.44
CA ALA A 49 1.78 7.49 -15.31
C ALA A 49 1.93 7.11 -16.79
N LYS A 50 3.17 6.98 -17.30
CA LYS A 50 3.44 6.53 -18.68
C LYS A 50 2.93 5.10 -18.94
N SER A 51 2.93 4.26 -17.92
CA SER A 51 2.42 2.88 -17.98
C SER A 51 0.90 2.78 -17.75
N GLY A 52 0.19 3.91 -17.63
CA GLY A 52 -1.27 3.95 -17.51
C GLY A 52 -1.83 3.74 -16.10
N TYR A 53 -0.99 3.77 -15.07
CA TYR A 53 -1.45 3.79 -13.67
C TYR A 53 -2.23 5.09 -13.40
N ASN A 54 -3.20 5.02 -12.51
CA ASN A 54 -4.10 6.13 -12.16
C ASN A 54 -4.09 6.48 -10.67
N GLY A 55 -3.27 5.82 -9.87
CA GLY A 55 -3.12 6.16 -8.45
C GLY A 55 -1.81 5.70 -7.86
N VAL A 56 -1.50 6.26 -6.70
CA VAL A 56 -0.34 5.92 -5.87
C VAL A 56 -0.79 5.70 -4.43
N VAL A 57 -0.50 4.52 -3.91
CA VAL A 57 -0.65 4.22 -2.48
C VAL A 57 0.60 4.72 -1.77
N LEU A 58 0.47 5.80 -1.00
CA LEU A 58 1.58 6.40 -0.26
C LEU A 58 1.69 5.76 1.11
N ALA A 59 2.72 4.93 1.27
CA ALA A 59 3.10 4.34 2.55
C ALA A 59 4.27 5.09 3.19
N ASP A 60 3.94 6.02 4.08
CA ASP A 60 4.91 6.81 4.85
C ASP A 60 4.52 6.80 6.33
N TYR A 61 5.45 6.35 7.19
CA TYR A 61 5.29 6.35 8.64
C TYR A 61 4.83 7.72 9.17
N LYS A 62 5.32 8.81 8.57
CA LYS A 62 5.05 10.18 8.99
C LYS A 62 3.58 10.59 8.89
N LEU A 63 2.77 9.90 8.07
CA LEU A 63 1.32 10.12 8.01
C LEU A 63 0.63 9.83 9.35
N ASN A 64 1.25 9.04 10.24
CA ASN A 64 0.71 8.73 11.56
C ASN A 64 1.15 9.73 12.64
N ILE A 65 2.14 10.60 12.37
CA ILE A 65 2.77 11.48 13.35
C ILE A 65 2.97 12.91 12.82
N LEU A 66 2.00 13.41 12.04
CA LEU A 66 2.09 14.71 11.36
C LEU A 66 2.30 15.90 12.32
N ASP A 67 1.90 15.79 13.57
CA ASP A 67 2.15 16.74 14.66
C ASP A 67 3.62 16.78 15.12
N ARG A 68 4.44 15.79 14.76
CA ARG A 68 5.83 15.62 15.21
C ARG A 68 6.85 15.71 14.07
N VAL A 69 6.42 16.01 12.84
CA VAL A 69 7.31 16.14 11.70
C VAL A 69 7.86 17.57 11.61
N PRO A 70 9.07 17.76 11.06
CA PRO A 70 9.60 19.09 10.78
C PRO A 70 8.90 19.75 9.59
N ASP A 71 8.91 21.09 9.50
CA ASP A 71 8.25 21.88 8.46
C ASP A 71 8.59 21.45 7.01
N HIS A 72 9.83 20.99 6.77
CA HIS A 72 10.25 20.57 5.44
C HIS A 72 9.51 19.32 4.95
N TYR A 73 8.95 18.52 5.85
CA TYR A 73 8.07 17.41 5.49
C TYR A 73 6.88 17.90 4.66
N PHE A 74 6.19 18.95 5.14
CA PHE A 74 5.03 19.50 4.46
C PHE A 74 5.38 20.13 3.11
N LYS A 75 6.59 20.71 2.97
CA LYS A 75 7.10 21.19 1.68
C LYS A 75 7.26 20.04 0.69
N ASN A 76 7.83 18.92 1.11
CA ASN A 76 7.99 17.76 0.24
C ASN A 76 6.66 17.06 -0.05
N ALA A 77 5.75 16.96 0.92
CA ALA A 77 4.40 16.45 0.72
C ALA A 77 3.59 17.29 -0.27
N ALA A 78 3.73 18.63 -0.22
CA ALA A 78 3.13 19.51 -1.20
C ALA A 78 3.69 19.29 -2.61
N ARG A 79 5.01 19.15 -2.76
CA ARG A 79 5.68 18.83 -4.04
C ARG A 79 5.22 17.48 -4.60
N PHE A 80 5.16 16.46 -3.75
CA PHE A 80 4.65 15.13 -4.09
C PHE A 80 3.20 15.21 -4.60
N ARG A 81 2.33 15.93 -3.87
CA ARG A 81 0.92 16.10 -4.23
C ARG A 81 0.74 16.85 -5.55
N GLU A 82 1.56 17.88 -5.81
CA GLU A 82 1.55 18.61 -7.09
C GLU A 82 1.95 17.70 -8.24
N LEU A 83 3.04 16.93 -8.07
CA LEU A 83 3.47 15.98 -9.09
C LEU A 83 2.41 14.91 -9.38
N CYS A 84 1.74 14.39 -8.36
CA CYS A 84 0.64 13.43 -8.56
C CYS A 84 -0.53 14.06 -9.34
N ARG A 85 -0.87 15.32 -9.06
CA ARG A 85 -1.89 16.06 -9.81
C ARG A 85 -1.49 16.29 -11.27
N GLU A 86 -0.25 16.72 -11.53
CA GLU A 86 0.31 16.86 -12.89
C GLU A 86 0.16 15.55 -13.67
N LEU A 87 0.48 14.42 -13.01
CA LEU A 87 0.47 13.09 -13.59
C LEU A 87 -0.91 12.40 -13.57
N LYS A 88 -1.94 13.08 -13.04
CA LYS A 88 -3.30 12.54 -12.87
C LYS A 88 -3.33 11.22 -12.09
N LEU A 89 -2.46 11.11 -11.07
CA LEU A 89 -2.44 10.01 -10.11
C LEU A 89 -3.22 10.43 -8.86
N GLU A 90 -4.25 9.67 -8.52
CA GLU A 90 -4.90 9.77 -7.22
C GLU A 90 -3.91 9.41 -6.10
N VAL A 91 -3.93 10.16 -5.00
CA VAL A 91 -3.10 9.86 -3.82
C VAL A 91 -3.95 9.10 -2.81
N ILE A 92 -3.56 7.87 -2.49
CA ILE A 92 -4.19 7.01 -1.50
C ILE A 92 -3.26 6.94 -0.27
N PRO A 93 -3.47 7.76 0.77
CA PRO A 93 -2.59 7.79 1.93
C PRO A 93 -2.86 6.61 2.87
N THR A 94 -1.82 5.91 3.32
CA THR A 94 -1.96 4.87 4.33
C THR A 94 -1.91 5.47 5.74
N ILE A 95 -3.07 5.73 6.34
CA ILE A 95 -3.19 6.33 7.68
C ILE A 95 -3.58 5.34 8.78
N ALA A 96 -3.96 4.12 8.40
CA ALA A 96 -4.52 3.11 9.30
C ALA A 96 -3.66 1.84 9.29
N GLY A 97 -2.39 1.97 9.72
CA GLY A 97 -1.44 0.87 9.76
C GLY A 97 -1.69 -0.12 10.91
N PHE A 98 -2.89 -0.72 11.00
CA PHE A 98 -3.18 -1.76 11.99
C PHE A 98 -2.32 -3.00 11.73
N GLY A 99 -1.58 -3.46 12.76
CA GLY A 99 -0.57 -4.53 12.65
C GLY A 99 0.87 -4.05 12.44
N TYR A 100 1.07 -2.88 11.83
CA TYR A 100 2.35 -2.15 11.78
C TYR A 100 2.20 -0.77 12.44
N SER A 101 1.68 -0.78 13.67
CA SER A 101 1.10 0.40 14.31
C SER A 101 2.11 1.26 15.07
N SER A 102 3.42 1.14 14.80
CA SER A 102 4.45 1.91 15.51
C SER A 102 4.22 3.42 15.45
N GLY A 103 3.66 3.94 14.36
CA GLY A 103 3.34 5.37 14.22
C GLY A 103 2.16 5.80 15.09
N ILE A 104 1.12 4.98 15.19
CA ILE A 104 -0.04 5.22 16.06
C ILE A 104 0.38 5.11 17.53
N LEU A 105 1.13 4.05 17.87
CA LEU A 105 1.61 3.77 19.22
C LEU A 105 2.73 4.72 19.69
N ALA A 106 3.34 5.48 18.76
CA ALA A 106 4.26 6.54 19.15
C ALA A 106 3.56 7.67 19.92
N HIS A 107 2.25 7.86 19.70
CA HIS A 107 1.46 8.85 20.44
C HIS A 107 1.11 8.38 21.83
N ASP A 108 0.55 7.18 21.92
CA ASP A 108 0.18 6.55 23.17
C ASP A 108 0.33 5.03 23.03
N PRO A 109 1.29 4.41 23.74
CA PRO A 109 1.47 2.97 23.71
C PRO A 109 0.30 2.21 24.37
N ASN A 110 -0.55 2.87 25.18
CA ASN A 110 -1.72 2.25 25.79
C ASN A 110 -2.89 2.05 24.81
N LEU A 111 -2.77 2.52 23.57
CA LEU A 111 -3.71 2.20 22.48
C LEU A 111 -3.54 0.76 21.97
N ALA A 112 -2.48 0.06 22.37
CA ALA A 112 -2.30 -1.34 22.02
C ALA A 112 -3.29 -2.22 22.81
N GLU A 113 -4.29 -2.76 22.10
CA GLU A 113 -5.19 -3.75 22.67
C GLU A 113 -4.55 -5.15 22.61
N GLY A 114 -4.50 -5.82 23.76
CA GLY A 114 -4.12 -7.23 23.84
C GLY A 114 -5.35 -8.14 23.73
N LEU A 115 -5.16 -9.37 23.25
CA LEU A 115 -6.21 -10.37 23.39
C LEU A 115 -6.33 -10.79 24.87
N PRO A 116 -7.55 -10.95 25.41
CA PRO A 116 -7.71 -11.39 26.79
C PRO A 116 -7.11 -12.79 26.97
N ALA A 117 -6.21 -12.92 27.93
CA ALA A 117 -5.73 -14.21 28.40
C ALA A 117 -6.85 -14.90 29.19
N ARG A 118 -7.45 -15.95 28.61
CA ARG A 118 -8.49 -16.76 29.25
C ARG A 118 -7.97 -18.16 29.47
N ASP A 119 -8.28 -18.74 30.63
CA ASP A 119 -7.93 -20.11 31.00
C ASP A 119 -6.43 -20.45 30.82
N VAL A 120 -5.55 -19.47 31.07
CA VAL A 120 -4.09 -19.66 31.00
C VAL A 120 -3.60 -20.29 32.31
N PRO A 121 -3.12 -21.54 32.31
CA PRO A 121 -2.63 -22.18 33.53
C PRO A 121 -1.33 -21.51 34.00
N PHE A 122 -1.27 -21.16 35.28
CA PHE A 122 -0.07 -20.64 35.91
C PHE A 122 0.73 -21.78 36.54
N VAL A 123 2.05 -21.82 36.32
CA VAL A 123 2.93 -22.78 36.96
C VAL A 123 3.40 -22.20 38.29
N VAL A 124 3.32 -22.98 39.37
CA VAL A 124 3.80 -22.58 40.69
C VAL A 124 5.01 -23.42 41.07
N LYS A 125 6.12 -22.77 41.43
CA LYS A 125 7.32 -23.40 42.01
C LYS A 125 7.70 -22.70 43.31
N ALA A 126 7.92 -23.46 44.37
CA ALA A 126 8.29 -22.95 45.71
C ALA A 126 7.37 -21.80 46.22
N GLY A 127 6.06 -21.92 45.98
CA GLY A 127 5.08 -20.93 46.43
C GLY A 127 5.02 -19.64 45.61
N ARG A 128 5.66 -19.58 44.43
CA ARG A 128 5.59 -18.44 43.51
C ARG A 128 5.13 -18.85 42.13
N VAL A 129 4.33 -18.01 41.49
CA VAL A 129 4.02 -18.10 40.06
C VAL A 129 5.31 -17.85 39.27
N VAL A 130 5.61 -18.70 38.30
CA VAL A 130 6.78 -18.61 37.41
C VAL A 130 6.36 -18.54 35.94
#